data_AF-A0A1J4X9J1-F1
#
_entry.id   AF-A0A1J4X9J1-F1
#
_cell.length_a   1.000
_cell.length_b   1.000
_cell.length_c   1.000
_cell.angle_alpha   90.00
_cell.angle_beta   90.00
_cell.angle_gamma   90.00
#
_symmetry.space_group_name_H-M   'P 1'
#
loop_
_entity.id
_entity.type
_entity.pdbx_description
1 polymer ?
#
loop_
_entity_poly.entity_id
_entity_poly.type
_entity_poly.pdbx_seq_one_letter_code
_entity_poly.pdbx_strand_id
1 'polypeptide(L)'
;MTFSLRTTMTSAAAAFLLLVATPAFAAGTVTIIQQSPIGLLGDYTLTFPIGSQITMREQERKELAIAEIGSYLLHITPPANAKMSTTVQKNGIDVLATVNRDVRFTVEEGDAIIVTIKYRYDGTIVVDSEPEGTSFELLGPNDLRDTGVTPVTYTGMAPGSYRVTFHQRDGCDLVSPIQRTLNANASLTLSGKFTCGVVNPPAPTPAPTEEPVPDSNEGRSVRMWLAAHQSEALAGSTVRTTITIKNTGARTVHNVVVSAQVDSAMAQFSSPLPHFGMLTGETVYWEVPQIYSGKTWSVTVPLALSASLKQGDKPVVTARVSASDLSEGNGGASLVATTTIGVTGLPVTGFRADVLFLLLSTLFTAFIAKKTVRQRLAAQQA
;
A
#
# COMPACT_ATOMS: atom_id res chain seq x y z
N MET A 1 54.44 -21.96 -73.90
CA MET A 1 54.02 -20.54 -73.99
C MET A 1 52.51 -20.57 -74.17
N THR A 2 51.62 -19.95 -73.40
CA THR A 2 51.65 -19.11 -72.19
C THR A 2 50.17 -18.97 -71.80
N PHE A 3 49.89 -18.89 -70.49
CA PHE A 3 48.56 -18.76 -69.87
C PHE A 3 47.70 -17.60 -70.40
N SER A 4 46.37 -17.73 -70.30
CA SER A 4 45.53 -16.76 -69.57
C SER A 4 44.11 -17.29 -69.32
N LEU A 5 43.84 -17.67 -68.06
CA LEU A 5 42.49 -17.73 -67.48
C LEU A 5 41.99 -16.29 -67.26
N ARG A 6 40.78 -15.97 -67.72
CA ARG A 6 40.03 -14.80 -67.24
C ARG A 6 38.87 -15.24 -66.36
N THR A 7 39.09 -15.12 -65.07
CA THR A 7 38.10 -15.21 -64.00
C THR A 7 37.36 -13.87 -63.93
N THR A 8 36.05 -13.85 -64.19
CA THR A 8 35.21 -12.67 -63.88
C THR A 8 34.69 -12.80 -62.46
N MET A 9 35.35 -12.10 -61.53
CA MET A 9 34.81 -11.72 -60.23
C MET A 9 33.70 -10.67 -60.44
N THR A 10 32.45 -11.00 -60.12
CA THR A 10 31.40 -10.01 -59.87
C THR A 10 31.45 -9.59 -58.40
N SER A 11 31.89 -8.36 -58.19
CA SER A 11 32.06 -7.68 -56.92
C SER A 11 30.74 -7.48 -56.18
N ALA A 12 30.66 -7.97 -54.94
CA ALA A 12 29.67 -7.57 -53.96
C ALA A 12 30.17 -6.31 -53.24
N ALA A 13 29.53 -5.17 -53.49
CA ALA A 13 29.72 -3.95 -52.70
C ALA A 13 28.46 -3.72 -51.85
N ALA A 14 28.45 -4.31 -50.65
CA ALA A 14 27.48 -3.96 -49.62
C ALA A 14 27.99 -2.70 -48.90
N ALA A 15 27.34 -1.57 -49.14
CA ALA A 15 27.57 -0.34 -48.40
C ALA A 15 27.09 -0.54 -46.94
N PHE A 16 28.06 -0.66 -46.03
CA PHE A 16 27.82 -0.72 -44.59
C PHE A 16 27.53 0.70 -44.10
N LEU A 17 26.25 1.08 -44.06
CA LEU A 17 25.78 2.27 -43.36
C LEU A 17 25.93 2.01 -41.85
N LEU A 18 27.04 2.49 -41.29
CA LEU A 18 27.21 2.66 -39.84
C LEU A 18 26.18 3.70 -39.37
N LEU A 19 25.03 3.23 -38.90
CA LEU A 19 24.20 3.98 -37.96
C LEU A 19 25.03 4.15 -36.69
N VAL A 20 25.68 5.30 -36.54
CA VAL A 20 26.16 5.75 -35.23
C VAL A 20 24.90 6.02 -34.43
N ALA A 21 24.52 5.07 -33.58
CA ALA A 21 23.56 5.33 -32.52
C ALA A 21 24.17 6.44 -31.65
N THR A 22 23.66 7.65 -31.77
CA THR A 22 23.98 8.72 -30.83
C THR A 22 23.57 8.20 -29.45
N PRO A 23 24.45 8.23 -28.43
CA PRO A 23 24.04 7.90 -27.07
C PRO A 23 22.88 8.83 -26.73
N ALA A 24 21.76 8.26 -26.29
CA ALA A 24 20.67 9.04 -25.74
C ALA A 24 21.26 9.82 -24.56
N PHE A 25 21.32 11.16 -24.67
CA PHE A 25 21.67 12.02 -23.55
C PHE A 25 20.77 11.63 -22.37
N ALA A 26 21.38 11.35 -21.21
CA ALA A 26 20.68 10.74 -20.08
C ALA A 26 19.73 11.76 -19.44
N ALA A 27 18.53 11.88 -20.00
CA ALA A 27 17.44 12.63 -19.39
C ALA A 27 17.16 12.10 -17.98
N GLY A 28 16.81 12.99 -17.05
CA GLY A 28 16.32 12.59 -15.73
C GLY A 28 14.93 11.95 -15.83
N THR A 29 14.41 11.47 -14.71
CA THR A 29 13.03 10.99 -14.57
C THR A 29 12.29 11.82 -13.54
N VAL A 30 11.00 12.06 -13.77
CA VAL A 30 10.13 12.76 -12.82
C VAL A 30 8.86 11.95 -12.63
N THR A 31 8.59 11.56 -11.40
CA THR A 31 7.34 10.91 -11.00
C THR A 31 6.56 11.80 -10.06
N ILE A 32 5.30 12.07 -10.36
CA ILE A 32 4.37 12.80 -9.50
C ILE A 32 3.34 11.81 -8.98
N ILE A 33 3.13 11.79 -7.66
CA ILE A 33 2.21 10.90 -6.97
C ILE A 33 1.26 11.76 -6.12
N GLN A 34 -0.04 11.52 -6.24
CA GLN A 34 -1.07 12.09 -5.39
C GLN A 34 -1.60 11.04 -4.41
N GLN A 35 -1.81 11.41 -3.16
CA GLN A 35 -2.36 10.53 -2.13
C GLN A 35 -3.49 11.25 -1.39
N SER A 36 -4.62 10.58 -1.23
CA SER A 36 -5.79 11.09 -0.51
C SER A 36 -6.41 9.97 0.31
N PRO A 37 -6.83 10.24 1.57
CA PRO A 37 -7.47 9.22 2.38
C PRO A 37 -8.73 8.70 1.69
N ILE A 38 -9.52 9.56 1.02
CA ILE A 38 -10.82 9.24 0.40
C ILE A 38 -10.76 8.99 -1.11
N GLY A 39 -9.56 8.84 -1.67
CA GLY A 39 -9.37 8.71 -3.12
C GLY A 39 -9.73 9.97 -3.93
N LEU A 40 -10.19 11.05 -3.29
CA LEU A 40 -10.44 12.33 -3.96
C LEU A 40 -9.10 13.04 -4.19
N LEU A 41 -8.72 13.16 -5.47
CA LEU A 41 -7.45 13.73 -5.90
C LEU A 41 -7.64 15.15 -6.43
N GLY A 42 -6.56 15.94 -6.41
CA GLY A 42 -6.57 17.30 -6.92
C GLY A 42 -6.14 17.38 -8.38
N ASP A 43 -6.11 18.61 -8.86
CA ASP A 43 -5.54 18.97 -10.15
C ASP A 43 -4.14 19.53 -9.93
N TYR A 44 -3.28 19.36 -10.94
CA TYR A 44 -1.99 20.05 -10.95
C TYR A 44 -1.57 20.40 -12.37
N THR A 45 -0.85 21.52 -12.48
CA THR A 45 -0.21 21.96 -13.72
C THR A 45 1.30 21.92 -13.53
N LEU A 46 1.98 21.14 -14.37
CA LEU A 46 3.43 21.08 -14.42
C LEU A 46 3.91 21.97 -15.57
N THR A 47 4.72 22.96 -15.25
CA THR A 47 5.44 23.80 -16.21
C THR A 47 6.87 23.27 -16.38
N PHE A 48 7.23 22.97 -17.63
CA PHE A 48 8.54 22.47 -18.02
C PHE A 48 9.57 23.60 -18.10
N PRO A 49 10.89 23.28 -18.18
CA PRO A 49 11.95 24.28 -18.30
C PRO A 49 11.79 25.22 -19.50
N ILE A 50 11.28 24.72 -20.62
CA ILE A 50 11.03 25.50 -21.85
C ILE A 50 9.72 26.33 -21.79
N GLY A 51 9.01 26.32 -20.66
CA GLY A 51 7.78 27.07 -20.43
C GLY A 51 6.50 26.42 -20.95
N SER A 52 6.60 25.27 -21.64
CA SER A 52 5.41 24.46 -21.96
C SER A 52 4.76 23.95 -20.68
N GLN A 53 3.47 23.62 -20.74
CA GLN A 53 2.71 23.16 -19.58
C GLN A 53 1.87 21.94 -19.92
N ILE A 54 1.71 21.08 -18.92
CA ILE A 54 0.69 20.02 -18.93
C ILE A 54 -0.18 20.19 -17.69
N THR A 55 -1.48 19.99 -17.84
CA THR A 55 -2.44 19.93 -16.72
C THR A 55 -2.98 18.52 -16.58
N MET A 56 -2.91 18.01 -15.36
CA MET A 56 -3.40 16.69 -14.98
C MET A 56 -4.56 16.90 -14.02
N ARG A 57 -5.60 16.10 -14.23
CA ARG A 57 -6.80 16.13 -13.42
C ARG A 57 -7.00 14.77 -12.80
N GLU A 58 -7.15 14.76 -11.48
CA GLU A 58 -7.51 13.58 -10.68
C GLU A 58 -6.63 12.35 -10.96
N GLN A 59 -5.37 12.54 -11.34
CA GLN A 59 -4.47 11.45 -11.70
C GLN A 59 -3.57 11.07 -10.51
N GLU A 60 -3.64 9.81 -10.07
CA GLU A 60 -2.89 9.31 -8.91
C GLU A 60 -1.38 9.31 -9.16
N ARG A 61 -0.94 8.92 -10.36
CA ARG A 61 0.48 8.85 -10.72
C ARG A 61 0.72 9.31 -12.15
N LYS A 62 1.73 10.16 -12.33
CA LYS A 62 2.28 10.51 -13.64
C LYS A 62 3.78 10.33 -13.63
N GLU A 63 4.28 9.61 -14.62
CA GLU A 63 5.71 9.42 -14.84
C GLU A 63 6.13 10.09 -16.15
N LEU A 64 7.22 10.84 -16.07
CA LEU A 64 7.97 11.36 -17.20
C LEU A 64 9.25 10.53 -17.27
N ALA A 65 9.24 9.52 -18.13
CA ALA A 65 10.37 8.60 -18.33
C ALA A 65 11.62 9.31 -18.89
N ILE A 66 11.42 10.47 -19.52
CA ILE A 66 12.46 11.35 -20.05
C ILE A 66 12.05 12.76 -19.66
N ALA A 67 12.76 13.35 -18.71
CA ALA A 67 12.59 14.73 -18.24
C ALA A 67 13.77 15.58 -18.70
N GLU A 68 13.44 16.74 -19.27
CA GLU A 68 14.42 17.73 -19.70
C GLU A 68 15.19 18.29 -18.49
N ILE A 69 16.47 18.55 -18.67
CA ILE A 69 17.30 19.20 -17.64
C ILE A 69 16.80 20.63 -17.46
N GLY A 70 16.60 21.05 -16.21
CA GLY A 70 16.21 22.41 -15.88
C GLY A 70 15.20 22.53 -14.73
N SER A 71 14.67 23.75 -14.56
CA SER A 71 13.71 24.05 -13.48
C SER A 71 12.29 23.76 -13.90
N TYR A 72 11.58 23.03 -13.05
CA TYR A 72 10.16 22.77 -13.16
C TYR A 72 9.38 23.60 -12.13
N LEU A 73 8.15 23.97 -12.47
CA LEU A 73 7.18 24.55 -11.54
C LEU A 73 5.91 23.70 -11.55
N LEU A 74 5.55 23.18 -10.39
CA LEU A 74 4.32 22.44 -10.16
C LEU A 74 3.35 23.34 -9.40
N HIS A 75 2.23 23.68 -10.04
CA HIS A 75 1.12 24.39 -9.42
C HIS A 75 0.02 23.39 -9.04
N ILE A 76 -0.37 23.35 -7.77
CA ILE A 76 -1.29 22.36 -7.21
C ILE A 76 -2.60 23.04 -6.82
N THR A 77 -3.71 22.51 -7.35
CA THR A 77 -5.07 22.87 -6.95
C THR A 77 -5.65 21.71 -6.13
N PRO A 78 -5.58 21.77 -4.79
CA PRO A 78 -6.12 20.71 -3.95
C PRO A 78 -7.65 20.58 -4.13
N PRO A 79 -8.22 19.40 -3.86
CA PRO A 79 -9.67 19.24 -3.77
C PRO A 79 -10.28 20.24 -2.79
N ALA A 80 -11.56 20.57 -2.99
CA ALA A 80 -12.27 21.48 -2.09
C ALA A 80 -12.10 21.05 -0.63
N ASN A 81 -11.68 22.00 0.22
CA ASN A 81 -11.47 21.83 1.65
C ASN A 81 -10.36 20.83 2.06
N ALA A 82 -9.61 20.26 1.11
CA ALA A 82 -8.43 19.47 1.43
C ALA A 82 -7.27 20.38 1.86
N LYS A 83 -6.59 20.01 2.93
CA LYS A 83 -5.24 20.52 3.21
C LYS A 83 -4.24 19.68 2.42
N MET A 84 -3.11 20.27 2.05
CA MET A 84 -2.08 19.58 1.28
C MET A 84 -0.69 19.75 1.87
N SER A 85 0.17 18.78 1.60
CA SER A 85 1.62 18.86 1.80
C SER A 85 2.31 18.16 0.63
N THR A 86 3.44 18.71 0.19
CA THR A 86 4.23 18.15 -0.90
C THR A 86 5.65 17.88 -0.44
N THR A 87 6.17 16.70 -0.77
CA THR A 87 7.57 16.33 -0.62
C THR A 87 8.19 16.12 -1.99
N VAL A 88 9.40 16.65 -2.21
CA VAL A 88 10.22 16.36 -3.39
C VAL A 88 11.42 15.56 -2.94
N GLN A 89 11.58 14.39 -3.54
CA GLN A 89 12.75 13.53 -3.38
C GLN A 89 13.59 13.59 -4.64
N LYS A 90 14.90 13.73 -4.48
CA LYS A 90 15.89 13.61 -5.56
C LYS A 90 16.80 12.44 -5.24
N ASN A 91 16.82 11.44 -6.11
CA ASN A 91 17.62 10.22 -5.96
C ASN A 91 17.38 9.50 -4.62
N GLY A 92 16.11 9.50 -4.17
CA GLY A 92 15.68 8.89 -2.90
C GLY A 92 15.89 9.75 -1.65
N ILE A 93 16.42 10.97 -1.79
CA ILE A 93 16.67 11.89 -0.67
C ILE A 93 15.63 13.01 -0.69
N ASP A 94 14.96 13.26 0.43
CA ASP A 94 14.06 14.41 0.59
C ASP A 94 14.86 15.72 0.47
N VAL A 95 14.59 16.50 -0.57
CA VAL A 95 15.23 17.81 -0.82
C VAL A 95 14.31 18.99 -0.53
N LEU A 96 13.00 18.76 -0.48
CA LEU A 96 12.01 19.78 -0.16
C LEU A 96 10.78 19.16 0.51
N ALA A 97 10.27 19.83 1.54
CA ALA A 97 8.96 19.59 2.11
C ALA A 97 8.23 20.94 2.28
N THR A 98 7.00 21.05 1.79
CA THR A 98 6.25 22.32 1.82
C THR A 98 4.74 22.09 1.84
N VAL A 99 3.99 23.11 2.25
CA VAL A 99 2.52 23.18 2.15
C VAL A 99 2.06 24.15 1.07
N ASN A 100 3.01 24.75 0.33
CA ASN A 100 2.72 25.70 -0.73
C ASN A 100 2.13 25.00 -1.96
N ARG A 101 1.26 25.73 -2.66
CA ARG A 101 0.66 25.25 -3.92
C ARG A 101 1.63 25.31 -5.09
N ASP A 102 2.61 26.20 -5.03
CA ASP A 102 3.67 26.33 -6.02
C ASP A 102 4.94 25.64 -5.51
N VAL A 103 5.36 24.59 -6.19
CA VAL A 103 6.53 23.78 -5.84
C VAL A 103 7.52 23.83 -7.00
N ARG A 104 8.73 24.31 -6.72
CA ARG A 104 9.83 24.39 -7.69
C ARG A 104 10.86 23.31 -7.39
N PHE A 105 11.33 22.64 -8.43
CA PHE A 105 12.41 21.67 -8.34
C PHE A 105 13.23 21.69 -9.64
N THR A 106 14.46 21.17 -9.57
CA THR A 106 15.39 21.16 -10.71
C THR A 106 15.79 19.72 -11.01
N VAL A 107 15.78 19.38 -12.30
CA VAL A 107 16.23 18.09 -12.82
C VAL A 107 17.61 18.29 -13.45
N GLU A 108 18.58 17.50 -13.03
CA GLU A 108 19.91 17.39 -13.61
C GLU A 108 20.05 16.05 -14.36
N GLU A 109 21.18 15.86 -15.06
CA GLU A 109 21.45 14.64 -15.81
C GLU A 109 21.44 13.41 -14.88
N GLY A 110 20.66 12.39 -15.24
CA GLY A 110 20.53 11.15 -14.47
C GLY A 110 19.71 11.23 -13.18
N ASP A 111 19.10 12.38 -12.85
CA ASP A 111 18.26 12.50 -11.66
C ASP A 111 17.00 11.63 -11.73
N ALA A 112 16.61 11.08 -10.58
CA ALA A 112 15.31 10.50 -10.33
C ALA A 112 14.55 11.36 -9.31
N ILE A 113 13.59 12.14 -9.80
CA ILE A 113 12.76 13.01 -8.97
C ILE A 113 11.42 12.32 -8.66
N ILE A 114 11.03 12.30 -7.39
CA ILE A 114 9.70 11.87 -6.94
C ILE A 114 9.04 13.03 -6.20
N VAL A 115 7.92 13.51 -6.71
CA VAL A 115 7.08 14.53 -6.07
C VAL A 115 5.85 13.84 -5.50
N THR A 116 5.68 13.87 -4.18
CA THR A 116 4.52 13.29 -3.50
C THR A 116 3.64 14.39 -2.95
N ILE A 117 2.40 14.49 -3.42
CA ILE A 117 1.36 15.40 -2.94
C ILE A 117 0.41 14.61 -2.04
N LYS A 118 0.36 14.94 -0.76
CA LYS A 118 -0.54 14.32 0.22
C LYS A 118 -1.68 15.27 0.57
N TYR A 119 -2.92 14.79 0.46
CA TYR A 119 -4.12 15.49 0.90
C TYR A 119 -4.58 14.97 2.25
N ARG A 120 -5.06 15.88 3.11
CA ARG A 120 -5.64 15.55 4.42
C ARG A 120 -6.86 16.40 4.72
N TYR A 121 -7.70 15.91 5.61
CA TYR A 121 -8.88 16.59 6.11
C TYR A 121 -8.84 16.57 7.64
N ASP A 122 -9.31 17.64 8.26
CA ASP A 122 -9.28 17.81 9.71
C ASP A 122 -10.70 17.70 10.30
N GLY A 123 -11.53 16.81 9.75
CA GLY A 123 -12.87 16.59 10.27
C GLY A 123 -12.84 15.95 11.67
N THR A 124 -13.89 16.21 12.45
CA THR A 124 -14.03 15.69 13.82
C THR A 124 -15.31 14.88 13.94
N ILE A 125 -15.24 13.73 14.60
CA ILE A 125 -16.42 12.92 14.91
C ILE A 125 -16.47 12.70 16.41
N VAL A 126 -17.60 13.05 17.02
CA VAL A 126 -17.89 12.78 18.43
C VAL A 126 -18.93 11.66 18.47
N VAL A 127 -18.60 10.55 19.13
CA VAL A 127 -19.52 9.45 19.40
C VAL A 127 -19.85 9.49 20.89
N ASP A 128 -21.13 9.62 21.21
CA ASP A 128 -21.61 9.83 22.57
C ASP A 128 -22.86 8.98 22.86
N SER A 129 -23.16 8.71 24.14
CA SER A 129 -24.41 8.07 24.52
C SER A 129 -24.92 8.45 25.90
N GLU A 130 -26.22 8.31 26.08
CA GLU A 130 -26.93 8.50 27.34
C GLU A 130 -27.63 7.18 27.72
N PRO A 131 -27.17 6.44 28.75
CA PRO A 131 -26.01 6.71 29.60
C PRO A 131 -24.67 6.48 28.89
N GLU A 132 -23.62 7.12 29.38
CA GLU A 132 -22.24 6.92 28.92
C GLU A 132 -21.75 5.49 29.18
N GLY A 133 -20.60 5.13 28.60
CA GLY A 133 -20.02 3.80 28.76
C GLY A 133 -20.59 2.75 27.80
N THR A 134 -21.32 3.16 26.76
CA THR A 134 -21.93 2.22 25.83
C THR A 134 -20.97 1.89 24.69
N SER A 135 -20.80 0.59 24.43
CA SER A 135 -19.93 0.13 23.35
C SER A 135 -20.56 0.34 21.98
N PHE A 136 -19.73 0.65 21.00
CA PHE A 136 -20.17 0.95 19.64
C PHE A 136 -19.18 0.45 18.59
N GLU A 137 -19.69 0.32 17.37
CA GLU A 137 -18.91 0.13 16.15
C GLU A 137 -19.14 1.33 15.22
N LEU A 138 -18.06 2.03 14.87
CA LEU A 138 -18.04 3.13 13.91
C LEU A 138 -17.52 2.61 12.57
N LEU A 139 -18.34 2.77 11.53
CA LEU A 139 -17.96 2.56 10.14
C LEU A 139 -17.84 3.92 9.45
N GLY A 140 -16.83 4.09 8.63
CA GLY A 140 -16.61 5.31 7.85
C GLY A 140 -16.07 5.02 6.44
N PRO A 141 -15.72 6.07 5.69
CA PRO A 141 -15.06 5.94 4.39
C PRO A 141 -13.75 5.16 4.46
N ASN A 142 -13.33 4.57 3.34
CA ASN A 142 -12.05 3.86 3.17
C ASN A 142 -11.88 2.64 4.07
N ASP A 143 -12.98 1.89 4.22
CA ASP A 143 -13.05 0.72 5.09
C ASP A 143 -12.68 1.01 6.55
N LEU A 144 -12.80 2.28 6.97
CA LEU A 144 -12.66 2.64 8.38
C LEU A 144 -13.70 1.84 9.16
N ARG A 145 -13.21 1.00 10.06
CA ARG A 145 -13.99 0.29 11.05
C ARG A 145 -13.26 0.41 12.37
N ASP A 146 -13.94 1.01 13.33
CA ASP A 146 -13.41 1.15 14.68
C ASP A 146 -14.47 0.75 15.70
N THR A 147 -14.03 0.33 16.88
CA THR A 147 -14.92 -0.02 17.98
C THR A 147 -14.45 0.71 19.23
N GLY A 148 -15.40 1.28 19.98
CA GLY A 148 -15.08 2.06 21.15
C GLY A 148 -16.18 2.00 22.20
N VAL A 149 -16.04 2.83 23.23
CA VAL A 149 -17.05 3.10 24.24
C VAL A 149 -17.22 4.61 24.37
N THR A 150 -18.45 5.07 24.48
CA THR A 150 -18.77 6.50 24.58
C THR A 150 -18.39 7.10 25.94
N PRO A 151 -18.00 8.39 25.98
CA PRO A 151 -17.80 9.30 24.84
C PRO A 151 -16.39 9.18 24.22
N VAL A 152 -16.30 9.26 22.88
CA VAL A 152 -15.01 9.29 22.14
C VAL A 152 -15.04 10.37 21.07
N THR A 153 -13.91 11.05 20.87
CA THR A 153 -13.70 12.02 19.80
C THR A 153 -12.59 11.56 18.86
N TYR A 154 -12.90 11.52 17.56
CA TYR A 154 -11.97 11.28 16.47
C TYR A 154 -11.64 12.58 15.76
N THR A 155 -10.37 12.80 15.42
CA THR A 155 -9.90 13.98 14.67
C THR A 155 -9.15 13.55 13.42
N GLY A 156 -8.99 14.45 12.45
CA GLY A 156 -8.36 14.10 11.17
C GLY A 156 -9.24 13.23 10.26
N MET A 157 -10.55 13.26 10.51
CA MET A 157 -11.51 12.39 9.85
C MET A 157 -11.81 12.91 8.45
N ALA A 158 -11.77 12.00 7.48
CA ALA A 158 -12.07 12.34 6.10
C ALA A 158 -13.58 12.53 5.90
N PRO A 159 -14.02 13.46 5.02
CA PRO A 159 -15.44 13.65 4.78
C PRO A 159 -16.07 12.41 4.15
N GLY A 160 -17.34 12.19 4.44
CA GLY A 160 -18.09 11.05 3.91
C GLY A 160 -19.12 10.51 4.90
N SER A 161 -19.69 9.35 4.58
CA SER A 161 -20.74 8.77 5.41
C SER A 161 -20.15 7.94 6.55
N TYR A 162 -20.57 8.25 7.76
CA TYR A 162 -20.23 7.53 8.97
C TYR A 162 -21.47 6.90 9.56
N ARG A 163 -21.35 5.64 9.97
CA ARG A 163 -22.41 4.87 10.63
C ARG A 163 -21.89 4.38 11.97
N VAL A 164 -22.55 4.76 13.05
CA VAL A 164 -22.33 4.14 14.37
C VAL A 164 -23.43 3.12 14.64
N THR A 165 -23.04 1.94 15.12
CA THR A 165 -23.94 0.93 15.65
C THR A 165 -23.60 0.74 17.11
N PHE A 166 -24.50 1.11 18.01
CA PHE A 166 -24.32 0.82 19.42
C PHE A 166 -24.68 -0.63 19.71
N HIS A 167 -23.93 -1.26 20.60
CA HIS A 167 -24.24 -2.60 21.05
C HIS A 167 -25.30 -2.58 22.15
N GLN A 168 -26.03 -3.69 22.26
CA GLN A 168 -27.07 -3.85 23.28
C GLN A 168 -26.44 -3.79 24.67
N ARG A 169 -27.09 -3.04 25.57
CA ARG A 169 -26.75 -2.96 26.99
C ARG A 169 -27.83 -3.67 27.80
N ASP A 170 -27.44 -4.50 28.76
CA ASP A 170 -28.38 -5.25 29.58
C ASP A 170 -29.35 -4.31 30.32
N GLY A 171 -30.65 -4.61 30.24
CA GLY A 171 -31.70 -3.78 30.82
C GLY A 171 -32.04 -2.50 30.04
N CYS A 172 -31.45 -2.28 28.86
CA CYS A 172 -31.71 -1.12 28.02
C CYS A 172 -32.21 -1.50 26.62
N ASP A 173 -33.02 -0.63 26.03
CA ASP A 173 -33.47 -0.76 24.65
C ASP A 173 -32.31 -0.63 23.65
N LEU A 174 -32.34 -1.44 22.59
CA LEU A 174 -31.34 -1.37 21.52
C LEU A 174 -31.56 -0.11 20.68
N VAL A 175 -30.52 0.72 20.56
CA VAL A 175 -30.53 1.91 19.69
C VAL A 175 -30.25 1.50 18.25
N SER A 176 -31.12 1.93 17.33
CA SER A 176 -30.92 1.73 15.89
C SER A 176 -29.59 2.36 15.39
N PRO A 177 -28.92 1.74 14.41
CA PRO A 177 -27.70 2.32 13.84
C PRO A 177 -27.93 3.74 13.32
N ILE A 178 -27.05 4.67 13.70
CA ILE A 178 -27.11 6.08 13.30
C ILE A 178 -26.12 6.28 12.15
N GLN A 179 -26.60 6.73 11.00
CA GLN A 179 -25.76 7.10 9.87
C GLN A 179 -25.91 8.60 9.56
N ARG A 180 -24.79 9.30 9.43
CA ARG A 180 -24.73 10.72 9.06
C ARG A 180 -23.52 10.99 8.16
N THR A 181 -23.52 12.14 7.51
CA THR A 181 -22.41 12.56 6.65
C THR A 181 -21.58 13.61 7.37
N LEU A 182 -20.26 13.39 7.43
CA LEU A 182 -19.29 14.38 7.86
C LEU A 182 -18.92 15.25 6.65
N ASN A 183 -19.23 16.55 6.75
CA ASN A 183 -18.74 17.53 5.78
C ASN A 183 -17.24 17.79 5.98
N ALA A 184 -16.54 18.23 4.94
CA ALA A 184 -15.10 18.45 4.99
C ALA A 184 -14.71 19.46 6.08
N ASN A 185 -13.76 19.07 6.95
CA ASN A 185 -13.28 19.84 8.10
C ASN A 185 -14.37 20.26 9.11
N ALA A 186 -15.56 19.66 9.05
CA ALA A 186 -16.64 19.93 9.98
C ALA A 186 -16.54 19.05 11.23
N SER A 187 -17.47 19.25 12.17
CA SER A 187 -17.68 18.35 13.29
C SER A 187 -19.00 17.61 13.12
N LEU A 188 -19.01 16.30 13.40
CA LEU A 188 -20.18 15.45 13.36
C LEU A 188 -20.36 14.76 14.72
N THR A 189 -21.55 14.91 15.31
CA THR A 189 -21.91 14.19 16.54
C THR A 189 -22.89 13.06 16.23
N LEU A 190 -22.58 11.87 16.77
CA LEU A 190 -23.36 10.64 16.69
C LEU A 190 -23.72 10.22 18.12
N SER A 191 -24.93 10.56 18.59
CA SER A 191 -25.37 10.31 19.96
C SER A 191 -26.45 9.24 20.06
N GLY A 192 -26.22 8.19 20.86
CA GLY A 192 -27.21 7.16 21.18
C GLY A 192 -27.95 7.43 22.49
N LYS A 193 -29.29 7.42 22.50
CA LYS A 193 -30.09 7.56 23.72
C LYS A 193 -30.77 6.24 24.06
N PHE A 194 -30.46 5.70 25.23
CA PHE A 194 -30.99 4.42 25.72
C PHE A 194 -32.08 4.67 26.74
N THR A 195 -33.19 3.95 26.61
CA THR A 195 -34.19 3.86 27.67
C THR A 195 -33.91 2.57 28.43
N CYS A 196 -33.54 2.69 29.70
CA CYS A 196 -33.22 1.54 30.54
C CYS A 196 -34.37 1.30 31.52
N GLY A 197 -34.88 0.07 31.53
CA GLY A 197 -35.90 -0.36 32.47
C GLY A 197 -35.25 -0.69 33.82
N VAL A 198 -35.75 -0.10 34.89
CA VAL A 198 -35.38 -0.50 36.25
C VAL A 198 -35.92 -1.91 36.48
N VAL A 199 -35.09 -2.93 36.28
CA VAL A 199 -35.32 -4.20 36.97
C VAL A 199 -34.97 -3.91 38.42
N ASN A 200 -36.01 -3.65 39.24
CA ASN A 200 -35.84 -3.47 40.67
C ASN A 200 -35.19 -4.76 41.19
N PRO A 201 -33.95 -4.73 41.72
CA PRO A 201 -33.33 -5.93 42.24
C PRO A 201 -34.21 -6.46 43.38
N PRO A 202 -34.51 -7.77 43.47
CA PRO A 202 -35.04 -8.31 44.71
C PRO A 202 -34.09 -7.89 45.85
N ALA A 203 -34.66 -7.44 46.96
CA ALA A 203 -33.91 -6.96 48.12
C ALA A 203 -32.74 -7.93 48.40
N PRO A 204 -31.51 -7.43 48.57
CA PRO A 204 -30.35 -8.29 48.70
C PRO A 204 -30.58 -9.21 49.90
N THR A 205 -30.68 -10.51 49.61
CA THR A 205 -30.41 -11.51 50.64
C THR A 205 -28.97 -11.27 51.06
N PRO A 206 -28.64 -11.21 52.36
CA PRO A 206 -27.28 -10.91 52.80
C PRO A 206 -26.33 -11.93 52.16
N ALA A 207 -25.57 -11.48 51.17
CA ALA A 207 -24.52 -12.26 50.55
C ALA A 207 -23.43 -12.48 51.61
N PRO A 208 -22.82 -13.68 51.67
CA PRO A 208 -21.58 -13.84 52.41
C PRO A 208 -20.61 -12.78 51.91
N THR A 209 -19.88 -12.15 52.83
CA THR A 209 -18.82 -11.20 52.52
C THR A 209 -17.87 -11.83 51.50
N GLU A 210 -18.04 -11.48 50.23
CA GLU A 210 -17.09 -11.85 49.18
C GLU A 210 -15.91 -10.90 49.34
N GLU A 211 -14.80 -11.45 49.80
CA GLU A 211 -13.52 -10.77 49.84
C GLU A 211 -13.24 -10.16 48.45
N PRO A 212 -12.60 -8.98 48.36
CA PRO A 212 -12.27 -8.38 47.09
C PRO A 212 -11.44 -9.37 46.27
N VAL A 213 -12.02 -9.92 45.21
CA VAL A 213 -11.27 -10.76 44.26
C VAL A 213 -10.18 -9.87 43.69
N PRO A 214 -8.89 -10.17 43.92
CA PRO A 214 -7.82 -9.37 43.35
C PRO A 214 -7.98 -9.35 41.84
N ASP A 215 -7.72 -8.21 41.19
CA ASP A 215 -7.69 -8.09 39.73
C ASP A 215 -6.56 -8.96 39.17
N SER A 216 -6.85 -10.25 39.05
CA SER A 216 -5.94 -11.24 38.53
C SER A 216 -6.00 -11.18 37.00
N ASN A 217 -4.87 -11.40 36.35
CA ASN A 217 -4.80 -11.49 34.89
C ASN A 217 -5.57 -12.72 34.34
N GLU A 218 -6.22 -13.54 35.19
CA GLU A 218 -6.95 -14.73 34.77
C GLU A 218 -8.11 -14.40 33.82
N GLY A 219 -8.17 -15.13 32.71
CA GLY A 219 -9.20 -14.95 31.68
C GLY A 219 -8.93 -13.82 30.68
N ARG A 220 -7.75 -13.18 30.70
CA ARG A 220 -7.29 -12.22 29.68
C ARG A 220 -6.32 -12.91 28.71
N SER A 221 -6.81 -13.32 27.55
CA SER A 221 -6.02 -14.08 26.57
C SER A 221 -6.29 -13.60 25.16
N VAL A 222 -5.25 -13.46 24.34
CA VAL A 222 -5.37 -13.08 22.93
C VAL A 222 -4.78 -14.16 22.03
N ARG A 223 -5.17 -14.13 20.76
CA ARG A 223 -4.54 -14.88 19.67
C ARG A 223 -4.25 -13.92 18.53
N MET A 224 -3.10 -14.09 17.89
CA MET A 224 -2.67 -13.26 16.77
C MET A 224 -2.50 -14.10 15.51
N TRP A 225 -2.82 -13.50 14.36
CA TRP A 225 -2.54 -14.02 13.03
C TRP A 225 -1.92 -12.94 12.17
N LEU A 226 -1.07 -13.35 11.24
CA LEU A 226 -0.46 -12.50 10.25
C LEU A 226 -0.53 -13.21 8.90
N ALA A 227 -1.09 -12.53 7.89
CA ALA A 227 -1.25 -13.10 6.56
C ALA A 227 -0.89 -12.08 5.48
N ALA A 228 -0.09 -12.50 4.50
CA ALA A 228 0.03 -11.80 3.23
C ALA A 228 -1.16 -12.15 2.33
N HIS A 229 -1.70 -11.16 1.62
CA HIS A 229 -2.81 -11.37 0.67
C HIS A 229 -2.39 -12.18 -0.55
N GLN A 230 -1.09 -12.21 -0.82
CA GLN A 230 -0.48 -13.00 -1.87
C GLN A 230 0.76 -13.71 -1.31
N SER A 231 0.89 -15.00 -1.62
CA SER A 231 2.03 -15.82 -1.20
C SER A 231 3.28 -15.56 -2.04
N GLU A 232 3.11 -14.97 -3.23
CA GLU A 232 4.19 -14.60 -4.14
C GLU A 232 4.00 -13.19 -4.70
N ALA A 233 5.10 -12.49 -4.95
CA ALA A 233 5.11 -11.16 -5.53
C ALA A 233 6.39 -10.90 -6.34
N LEU A 234 6.35 -9.90 -7.22
CA LEU A 234 7.53 -9.46 -7.97
C LEU A 234 8.42 -8.57 -7.10
N ALA A 235 9.74 -8.60 -7.32
CA ALA A 235 10.66 -7.64 -6.73
C ALA A 235 10.22 -6.20 -7.06
N GLY A 236 10.33 -5.29 -6.10
CA GLY A 236 9.90 -3.89 -6.25
C GLY A 236 8.38 -3.65 -6.17
N SER A 237 7.55 -4.68 -6.04
CA SER A 237 6.10 -4.54 -5.92
C SER A 237 5.64 -4.29 -4.47
N THR A 238 4.39 -3.86 -4.31
CA THR A 238 3.77 -3.70 -2.99
C THR A 238 2.84 -4.87 -2.69
N VAL A 239 3.02 -5.49 -1.54
CA VAL A 239 2.18 -6.57 -1.00
C VAL A 239 1.33 -6.05 0.15
N ARG A 240 0.08 -6.52 0.26
CA ARG A 240 -0.76 -6.22 1.43
C ARG A 240 -0.63 -7.33 2.47
N THR A 241 -0.37 -6.94 3.72
CA THR A 241 -0.32 -7.85 4.86
C THR A 241 -1.33 -7.46 5.92
N THR A 242 -2.12 -8.40 6.42
CA THR A 242 -3.11 -8.16 7.48
C THR A 242 -2.63 -8.76 8.79
N ILE A 243 -2.55 -7.93 9.83
CA ILE A 243 -2.35 -8.35 11.22
C ILE A 243 -3.73 -8.42 11.87
N THR A 244 -4.03 -9.53 12.55
CA THR A 244 -5.31 -9.75 13.23
C THR A 244 -5.06 -10.22 14.65
N ILE A 245 -5.75 -9.63 15.61
CA ILE A 245 -5.68 -10.00 17.03
C ILE A 245 -7.10 -10.25 17.53
N LYS A 246 -7.36 -11.42 18.09
CA LYS A 246 -8.63 -11.76 18.71
C LYS A 246 -8.43 -11.97 20.21
N ASN A 247 -9.23 -11.30 21.02
CA ASN A 247 -9.34 -11.65 22.42
C ASN A 247 -10.15 -12.95 22.55
N THR A 248 -9.47 -14.02 22.99
CA THR A 248 -10.04 -15.35 23.23
C THR A 248 -10.35 -15.60 24.70
N GLY A 249 -9.94 -14.69 25.57
CA GLY A 249 -10.25 -14.72 27.00
C GLY A 249 -11.68 -14.28 27.30
N ALA A 250 -12.12 -14.53 28.53
CA ALA A 250 -13.42 -14.10 29.04
C ALA A 250 -13.45 -12.63 29.46
N ARG A 251 -12.29 -11.98 29.63
CA ARG A 251 -12.15 -10.59 30.10
C ARG A 251 -11.51 -9.69 29.03
N THR A 252 -11.81 -8.38 29.10
CA THR A 252 -11.18 -7.36 28.26
C THR A 252 -9.68 -7.26 28.54
N VAL A 253 -8.90 -7.09 27.46
CA VAL A 253 -7.45 -6.86 27.49
C VAL A 253 -7.22 -5.39 27.17
N HIS A 254 -6.36 -4.70 27.91
CA HIS A 254 -6.11 -3.27 27.78
C HIS A 254 -4.66 -2.98 27.37
N ASN A 255 -4.42 -1.76 26.90
CA ASN A 255 -3.09 -1.24 26.56
C ASN A 255 -2.31 -2.21 25.65
N VAL A 256 -2.99 -2.71 24.62
CA VAL A 256 -2.43 -3.68 23.68
C VAL A 256 -1.52 -2.94 22.72
N VAL A 257 -0.23 -3.24 22.77
CA VAL A 257 0.75 -2.73 21.82
C VAL A 257 0.96 -3.79 20.75
N VAL A 258 0.66 -3.44 19.52
CA VAL A 258 0.91 -4.25 18.33
C VAL A 258 2.13 -3.68 17.63
N SER A 259 3.08 -4.53 17.25
CA SER A 259 4.21 -4.11 16.43
C SER A 259 4.42 -5.06 15.27
N ALA A 260 5.01 -4.57 14.18
CA ALA A 260 5.51 -5.41 13.11
C ALA A 260 6.85 -4.89 12.59
N GLN A 261 7.72 -5.81 12.21
CA GLN A 261 9.06 -5.53 11.70
C GLN A 261 9.35 -6.36 10.46
N VAL A 262 10.21 -5.82 9.61
CA VAL A 262 10.75 -6.46 8.41
C VAL A 262 12.24 -6.17 8.31
N ASP A 263 12.97 -7.02 7.60
CA ASP A 263 14.35 -6.72 7.21
C ASP A 263 14.34 -5.63 6.14
N SER A 264 14.96 -4.47 6.43
CA SER A 264 14.99 -3.32 5.53
C SER A 264 15.75 -3.57 4.23
N ALA A 265 16.65 -4.56 4.19
CA ALA A 265 17.28 -4.99 2.95
C ALA A 265 16.27 -5.68 2.01
N MET A 266 15.19 -6.24 2.57
CA MET A 266 14.21 -7.06 1.87
C MET A 266 12.91 -6.29 1.58
N ALA A 267 12.40 -5.52 2.54
CA ALA A 267 11.13 -4.82 2.41
C ALA A 267 11.02 -3.62 3.36
N GLN A 268 10.06 -2.75 3.08
CA GLN A 268 9.75 -1.58 3.91
C GLN A 268 8.24 -1.35 3.99
N PHE A 269 7.73 -0.99 5.17
CA PHE A 269 6.33 -0.59 5.32
C PHE A 269 6.08 0.74 4.61
N SER A 270 5.00 0.82 3.83
CA SER A 270 4.67 2.06 3.13
C SER A 270 3.96 3.04 4.07
N SER A 271 4.30 4.32 3.96
CA SER A 271 3.68 5.42 4.70
C SER A 271 2.72 6.20 3.80
N PRO A 272 1.53 6.64 4.29
CA PRO A 272 1.07 6.58 5.69
C PRO A 272 0.56 5.20 6.12
N LEU A 273 0.71 4.90 7.41
CA LEU A 273 0.17 3.68 8.01
C LEU A 273 -1.32 3.84 8.37
N PRO A 274 -2.14 2.78 8.22
CA PRO A 274 -3.52 2.81 8.65
C PRO A 274 -3.64 2.78 10.19
N HIS A 275 -4.81 3.16 10.69
CA HIS A 275 -5.18 3.10 12.12
C HIS A 275 -4.20 3.85 13.04
N PHE A 276 -3.70 5.02 12.61
CA PHE A 276 -2.76 5.84 13.37
C PHE A 276 -1.45 5.11 13.72
N GLY A 277 -1.06 4.12 12.91
CA GLY A 277 0.20 3.42 13.07
C GLY A 277 1.38 4.38 13.02
N MET A 278 2.34 4.16 13.91
CA MET A 278 3.58 4.92 13.99
C MET A 278 4.72 4.09 13.41
N LEU A 279 5.60 4.69 12.61
CA LEU A 279 6.84 4.09 12.15
C LEU A 279 8.00 4.68 12.96
N THR A 280 8.79 3.85 13.63
CA THR A 280 10.01 4.27 14.32
C THR A 280 11.13 3.31 13.94
N GLY A 281 12.07 3.81 13.13
CA GLY A 281 13.05 2.96 12.45
C GLY A 281 12.37 2.03 11.45
N GLU A 282 12.60 0.73 11.60
CA GLU A 282 12.07 -0.33 10.71
C GLU A 282 10.84 -1.05 11.27
N THR A 283 10.41 -0.64 12.47
CA THR A 283 9.27 -1.25 13.15
C THR A 283 8.09 -0.30 13.14
N VAL A 284 6.92 -0.85 12.85
CA VAL A 284 5.64 -0.16 12.92
C VAL A 284 4.91 -0.58 14.18
N TYR A 285 4.19 0.33 14.81
CA TYR A 285 3.49 0.09 16.08
C TYR A 285 2.09 0.69 16.04
N TRP A 286 1.16 0.03 16.74
CA TRP A 286 -0.17 0.51 17.04
C TRP A 286 -0.42 0.35 18.53
N GLU A 287 -0.95 1.41 19.14
CA GLU A 287 -1.51 1.34 20.49
C GLU A 287 -3.00 1.10 20.36
N VAL A 288 -3.46 -0.04 20.88
CA VAL A 288 -4.86 -0.44 20.90
C VAL A 288 -5.31 -0.38 22.37
N PRO A 289 -6.09 0.65 22.76
CA PRO A 289 -6.42 0.89 24.16
C PRO A 289 -7.05 -0.32 24.85
N GLN A 290 -7.87 -1.07 24.12
CA GLN A 290 -8.46 -2.31 24.62
C GLN A 290 -9.03 -3.19 23.52
N ILE A 291 -9.14 -4.50 23.79
CA ILE A 291 -9.86 -5.48 22.99
C ILE A 291 -10.81 -6.25 23.91
N TYR A 292 -12.12 -6.07 23.73
CA TYR A 292 -13.14 -6.77 24.52
C TYR A 292 -13.13 -8.29 24.29
N SER A 293 -13.59 -9.03 25.30
CA SER A 293 -13.78 -10.49 25.24
C SER A 293 -14.48 -10.93 23.94
N GLY A 294 -13.88 -11.90 23.24
CA GLY A 294 -14.37 -12.43 21.97
C GLY A 294 -14.20 -11.55 20.73
N LYS A 295 -13.78 -10.29 20.87
CA LYS A 295 -13.64 -9.33 19.75
C LYS A 295 -12.30 -9.40 19.06
N THR A 296 -12.26 -8.85 17.84
CA THR A 296 -11.10 -8.89 16.95
C THR A 296 -10.73 -7.48 16.50
N TRP A 297 -9.44 -7.16 16.59
CA TRP A 297 -8.82 -5.98 15.97
C TRP A 297 -8.03 -6.44 14.73
N SER A 298 -7.99 -5.63 13.67
CA SER A 298 -7.21 -5.95 12.48
C SER A 298 -6.72 -4.70 11.78
N VAL A 299 -5.55 -4.79 11.13
CA VAL A 299 -5.00 -3.73 10.29
C VAL A 299 -4.37 -4.35 9.04
N THR A 300 -4.61 -3.73 7.88
CA THR A 300 -3.98 -4.14 6.61
C THR A 300 -2.96 -3.11 6.21
N VAL A 301 -1.71 -3.53 6.12
CA VAL A 301 -0.56 -2.65 5.92
C VAL A 301 0.08 -2.94 4.55
N PRO A 302 0.33 -1.91 3.73
CA PRO A 302 1.11 -2.05 2.51
C PRO A 302 2.61 -2.23 2.82
N LEU A 303 3.21 -3.25 2.23
CA LEU A 303 4.62 -3.60 2.34
C LEU A 303 5.27 -3.51 0.95
N ALA A 304 6.18 -2.56 0.76
CA ALA A 304 6.95 -2.43 -0.48
C ALA A 304 8.16 -3.35 -0.42
N LEU A 305 8.26 -4.27 -1.38
CA LEU A 305 9.41 -5.17 -1.52
C LEU A 305 10.58 -4.45 -2.17
N SER A 306 11.80 -4.79 -1.77
CA SER A 306 12.99 -4.25 -2.41
C SER A 306 13.07 -4.69 -3.89
N ALA A 307 13.49 -3.78 -4.76
CA ALA A 307 13.75 -4.07 -6.17
C ALA A 307 15.00 -4.94 -6.38
N SER A 308 15.88 -5.04 -5.37
CA SER A 308 17.10 -5.86 -5.44
C SER A 308 16.86 -7.35 -5.15
N LEU A 309 15.64 -7.72 -4.75
CA LEU A 309 15.28 -9.10 -4.47
C LEU A 309 15.38 -9.98 -5.72
N LYS A 310 15.86 -11.19 -5.53
CA LYS A 310 15.97 -12.22 -6.57
C LYS A 310 14.84 -13.23 -6.46
N GLN A 311 14.55 -13.91 -7.56
CA GLN A 311 13.63 -15.03 -7.55
C GLN A 311 14.07 -16.08 -6.52
N GLY A 312 13.14 -16.48 -5.65
CA GLY A 312 13.38 -17.39 -4.54
C GLY A 312 13.67 -16.73 -3.20
N ASP A 313 13.90 -15.41 -3.17
CA ASP A 313 14.02 -14.67 -1.92
C ASP A 313 12.69 -14.70 -1.14
N LYS A 314 12.80 -14.58 0.19
CA LYS A 314 11.70 -14.78 1.13
C LYS A 314 11.63 -13.65 2.17
N PRO A 315 11.18 -12.45 1.82
CA PRO A 315 10.84 -11.42 2.80
C PRO A 315 9.91 -11.99 3.89
N VAL A 316 10.30 -11.79 5.15
CA VAL A 316 9.53 -12.22 6.33
C VAL A 316 9.03 -11.00 7.08
N VAL A 317 7.73 -10.98 7.36
CA VAL A 317 7.12 -10.02 8.27
C VAL A 317 6.91 -10.70 9.61
N THR A 318 7.37 -10.05 10.68
CA THR A 318 7.17 -10.53 12.05
C THR A 318 6.32 -9.53 12.80
N ALA A 319 5.13 -9.93 13.23
CA ALA A 319 4.27 -9.16 14.12
C ALA A 319 4.42 -9.65 15.56
N ARG A 320 4.34 -8.72 16.52
CA ARG A 320 4.28 -9.00 17.95
C ARG A 320 3.09 -8.26 18.56
N VAL A 321 2.44 -8.88 19.53
CA VAL A 321 1.45 -8.21 20.39
C VAL A 321 1.86 -8.38 21.84
N SER A 322 1.82 -7.31 22.61
CA SER A 322 2.06 -7.30 24.06
C SER A 322 1.01 -6.49 24.79
N ALA A 323 0.60 -6.93 25.96
CA ALA A 323 -0.27 -6.18 26.88
C ALA A 323 0.10 -6.54 28.32
N SER A 324 0.04 -5.56 29.22
CA SER A 324 0.46 -5.70 30.62
C SER A 324 -0.48 -6.58 31.46
N ASP A 325 -1.72 -6.75 31.02
CA ASP A 325 -2.78 -7.48 31.73
C ASP A 325 -3.06 -8.87 31.14
N LEU A 326 -2.24 -9.37 30.21
CA LEU A 326 -2.39 -10.73 29.68
C LEU A 326 -2.09 -11.78 30.76
N SER A 327 -2.91 -12.84 30.80
CA SER A 327 -2.61 -14.02 31.63
C SER A 327 -1.33 -14.67 31.12
N GLU A 328 -0.34 -14.88 31.99
CA GLU A 328 0.85 -15.65 31.65
C GLU A 328 0.46 -17.12 31.39
N GLY A 329 0.33 -17.50 30.12
CA GLY A 329 0.20 -18.90 29.70
C GLY A 329 1.44 -19.36 28.96
N ASN A 330 2.30 -20.17 29.61
CA ASN A 330 3.44 -20.93 29.04
C ASN A 330 4.31 -20.25 27.95
N GLY A 331 4.47 -18.93 28.02
CA GLY A 331 5.34 -18.13 27.17
C GLY A 331 4.98 -16.67 27.40
N GLY A 332 5.83 -15.93 28.11
CA GLY A 332 5.55 -14.59 28.64
C GLY A 332 4.87 -13.64 27.65
N ALA A 333 4.15 -12.65 28.19
CA ALA A 333 3.15 -11.73 27.61
C ALA A 333 3.45 -11.01 26.27
N SER A 334 3.95 -11.76 25.28
CA SER A 334 4.18 -11.34 23.91
C SER A 334 3.90 -12.52 22.97
N LEU A 335 2.87 -12.40 22.14
CA LEU A 335 2.66 -13.36 21.05
C LEU A 335 3.39 -12.88 19.82
N VAL A 336 3.91 -13.82 19.04
CA VAL A 336 4.62 -13.55 17.78
C VAL A 336 3.93 -14.31 16.65
N ALA A 337 3.74 -13.66 15.51
CA ALA A 337 3.24 -14.27 14.28
C ALA A 337 4.13 -13.85 13.12
N THR A 338 4.38 -14.76 12.19
CA THR A 338 5.21 -14.51 11.02
C THR A 338 4.46 -14.88 9.75
N THR A 339 4.75 -14.15 8.67
CA THR A 339 4.34 -14.55 7.33
C THR A 339 5.50 -14.33 6.36
N THR A 340 5.55 -15.15 5.31
CA THR A 340 6.60 -15.13 4.32
C THR A 340 5.99 -14.88 2.95
N ILE A 341 6.62 -14.00 2.19
CA ILE A 341 6.24 -13.67 0.82
C ILE A 341 7.34 -14.24 -0.08
N GLY A 342 7.00 -15.07 -1.06
CA GLY A 342 7.94 -15.55 -2.05
C GLY A 342 8.19 -14.51 -3.14
N VAL A 343 9.44 -14.32 -3.54
CA VAL A 343 9.76 -13.49 -4.70
C VAL A 343 9.77 -14.36 -5.94
N THR A 344 8.91 -14.04 -6.90
CA THR A 344 8.82 -14.76 -8.18
C THR A 344 9.43 -13.95 -9.31
N GLY A 345 9.94 -14.64 -10.32
CA GLY A 345 10.48 -14.02 -11.53
C GLY A 345 9.38 -13.86 -12.58
N LEU A 346 9.45 -12.81 -13.39
CA LEU A 346 8.69 -12.81 -14.64
C LEU A 346 9.14 -14.02 -15.48
N PRO A 347 8.21 -14.75 -16.14
CA PRO A 347 8.62 -15.76 -17.11
C PRO A 347 9.54 -15.10 -18.12
N VAL A 348 10.68 -15.72 -18.39
CA VAL A 348 11.69 -15.19 -19.32
C VAL A 348 11.11 -15.24 -20.74
N THR A 349 10.23 -14.30 -21.08
CA THR A 349 9.79 -14.08 -22.46
C THR A 349 10.92 -13.34 -23.18
N GLY A 350 11.99 -14.08 -23.51
CA GLY A 350 13.18 -13.43 -24.06
C GLY A 350 14.38 -14.31 -24.39
N PHE A 351 14.29 -15.64 -24.29
CA PHE A 351 15.35 -16.49 -24.83
C PHE A 351 14.78 -17.63 -25.69
N ARG A 352 15.00 -17.48 -27.01
CA ARG A 352 14.87 -18.47 -28.11
C ARG A 352 13.52 -18.71 -28.80
N ALA A 353 12.58 -17.78 -28.81
CA ALA A 353 11.57 -17.79 -29.89
C ALA A 353 12.17 -17.32 -31.23
N ASP A 354 12.97 -16.25 -31.20
CA ASP A 354 13.59 -15.69 -32.42
C ASP A 354 14.62 -16.61 -33.07
N VAL A 355 15.40 -17.36 -32.29
CA VAL A 355 16.35 -18.34 -32.83
C VAL A 355 15.62 -19.54 -33.44
N LEU A 356 14.47 -19.93 -32.87
CA LEU A 356 13.63 -20.98 -33.46
C LEU A 356 12.99 -20.49 -34.77
N PHE A 357 12.52 -19.25 -34.82
CA PHE A 357 11.96 -18.64 -36.04
C PHE A 357 13.04 -18.42 -37.13
N LEU A 358 14.27 -18.04 -36.76
CA LEU A 358 15.40 -17.95 -37.69
C LEU A 358 15.86 -19.33 -38.19
N LEU A 359 15.88 -20.36 -37.33
CA LEU A 359 16.17 -21.74 -37.76
C LEU A 359 15.05 -22.35 -38.62
N LEU A 360 13.78 -22.07 -38.31
CA LEU A 360 12.66 -22.53 -39.14
C LEU A 360 12.60 -21.83 -40.50
N SER A 361 12.87 -20.52 -40.57
CA SER A 361 12.87 -19.77 -41.83
C SER A 361 14.05 -20.12 -42.75
N THR A 362 15.23 -20.43 -42.19
CA THR A 362 16.38 -20.92 -42.96
C THR A 362 16.17 -22.34 -43.49
N LEU A 363 15.51 -23.23 -42.72
CA LEU A 363 15.12 -24.55 -43.22
C LEU A 363 14.05 -24.48 -44.32
N PHE A 364 13.09 -23.55 -44.21
CA PHE A 364 12.03 -23.39 -45.22
C PHE A 364 12.58 -22.85 -46.56
N THR A 365 13.51 -21.89 -46.52
CA THR A 365 14.18 -21.37 -47.73
C THR A 365 15.09 -22.41 -48.39
N ALA A 366 15.80 -23.23 -47.62
CA ALA A 366 16.60 -24.34 -48.15
C ALA A 366 15.72 -25.42 -48.84
N PHE A 367 14.53 -25.69 -48.30
CA PHE A 367 13.60 -26.68 -48.87
C PHE A 367 12.98 -26.19 -50.20
N ILE A 368 12.65 -24.90 -50.30
CA ILE A 368 12.16 -24.28 -51.54
C ILE A 368 13.28 -24.26 -52.59
N ALA A 369 14.51 -23.86 -52.24
CA ALA A 369 15.64 -23.84 -53.18
C ALA A 369 15.96 -25.24 -53.74
N LYS A 370 15.91 -26.28 -52.91
CA LYS A 370 16.18 -27.67 -53.34
C LYS A 370 15.10 -28.22 -54.29
N LYS A 371 13.83 -27.81 -54.11
CA LYS A 371 12.71 -28.19 -54.99
C LYS A 371 12.84 -27.52 -56.37
N THR A 372 13.21 -26.23 -56.41
CA THR A 372 13.38 -25.48 -57.66
C THR A 372 14.57 -25.95 -58.50
N VAL A 373 15.67 -26.35 -57.86
CA VAL A 373 16.85 -26.91 -58.56
C VAL A 373 16.54 -28.29 -59.15
N ARG A 374 15.82 -29.16 -58.43
CA ARG A 374 15.39 -30.47 -58.97
C ARG A 374 14.42 -30.35 -60.15
N GLN A 375 13.50 -29.39 -60.11
CA GLN A 375 12.56 -29.15 -61.22
C GLN A 375 13.28 -28.60 -62.47
N ARG A 376 14.30 -27.75 -62.30
CA ARG A 376 15.10 -27.27 -63.44
C ARG A 376 16.00 -28.35 -64.04
N LEU A 377 16.56 -29.25 -63.23
CA LEU A 377 17.36 -30.38 -63.72
C LEU A 377 16.51 -31.43 -64.47
N ALA A 378 15.27 -31.67 -64.04
CA ALA A 378 14.36 -32.57 -64.75
C ALA A 378 13.88 -32.00 -66.10
N ALA A 379 13.75 -30.67 -66.21
CA ALA A 379 13.36 -30.00 -67.45
C ALA A 379 14.50 -29.84 -68.48
N GLN A 380 15.75 -30.12 -68.11
CA GLN A 380 16.90 -30.13 -69.03
C GLN A 380 17.27 -31.53 -69.52
N GLN A 381 16.64 -32.58 -68.98
CA GLN A 381 16.88 -33.99 -69.32
C GLN A 381 15.72 -34.64 -70.10
N ALA A 382 14.66 -33.88 -70.39
CA ALA A 382 13.61 -34.20 -71.36
C ALA A 382 13.77 -33.25 -72.55
#